data_AF-A0A964E0X9-F1
#
_entry.id   AF-A0A964E0X9-F1
#
_cell.length_a   1.000
_cell.length_b   1.000
_cell.length_c   1.000
_cell.angle_alpha   90.00
_cell.angle_beta   90.00
_cell.angle_gamma   90.00
#
_symmetry.space_group_name_H-M   'P 1'
#
loop_
_entity.id
_entity.type
_entity.pdbx_description
1 polymer ?
#
loop_
_entity_poly.entity_id
_entity_poly.type
_entity_poly.pdbx_seq_one_letter_code
_entity_poly.pdbx_strand_id
1 'polypeptide(L)'
;MEVAPNVMRPGITDNLWLSMRNDLARYVPRLLDTNLLMCCTCGRFLEREHFDLEHLIPQQAVKLDPLHVRQNPSTPTNVRSGNLLLCKKPLRYKGSLLHKNGCNSWKGKHFDRPIREMATGAAFRGRPSEPMIIAALILAYLAMVSKFGYQITLLPSGLMMREQFFNPHKIQKDIPLRSQMLLGGQLTTDVSSPGWATPFSFSFDGGDCLVSIRNFILRMPISRDPRMPVAQNIPIVPKRFKLRPDFTTVFT
;
A
#
# COMPACT_ATOMS: atom_id res chain seq x y z
N MET A 1 31.33 -33.16 -11.12
CA MET A 1 30.60 -31.88 -11.05
C MET A 1 29.49 -32.05 -10.04
N GLU A 2 29.71 -31.53 -8.83
CA GLU A 2 28.69 -31.52 -7.78
C GLU A 2 27.53 -30.61 -8.21
N VAL A 3 26.34 -31.20 -8.32
CA VAL A 3 25.10 -30.44 -8.42
C VAL A 3 24.89 -29.81 -7.05
N ALA A 4 25.23 -28.52 -6.93
CA ALA A 4 24.92 -27.75 -5.74
C ALA A 4 23.42 -27.94 -5.40
N PRO A 5 23.07 -28.21 -4.13
CA PRO A 5 21.69 -28.42 -3.75
C PRO A 5 20.89 -27.19 -4.16
N ASN A 6 19.81 -27.42 -4.89
CA ASN A 6 18.89 -26.39 -5.35
C ASN A 6 18.27 -25.75 -4.10
N VAL A 7 18.93 -24.74 -3.54
CA VAL A 7 18.47 -23.98 -2.39
C VAL A 7 17.13 -23.38 -2.79
N MET A 8 16.04 -23.96 -2.29
CA MET A 8 14.68 -23.49 -2.49
C MET A 8 14.59 -22.05 -2.00
N ARG A 9 14.79 -21.09 -2.91
CA ARG A 9 14.69 -19.68 -2.57
C ARG A 9 13.24 -19.39 -2.20
N PRO A 10 12.97 -18.77 -1.05
CA PRO A 10 11.61 -18.43 -0.67
C PRO A 10 10.94 -17.58 -1.75
N GLY A 11 9.69 -17.90 -2.06
CA GLY A 11 8.88 -17.14 -2.99
C GLY A 11 8.69 -15.69 -2.52
N ILE A 12 8.29 -14.81 -3.44
CA ILE A 12 8.09 -13.37 -3.14
C ILE A 12 7.10 -13.19 -1.98
N THR A 13 6.02 -13.97 -1.94
CA THR A 13 5.02 -13.96 -0.86
C THR A 13 5.65 -14.25 0.50
N ASP A 14 6.59 -15.20 0.57
CA ASP A 14 7.20 -15.65 1.82
C ASP A 14 8.19 -14.61 2.35
N ASN A 15 8.97 -14.02 1.44
CA ASN A 15 9.87 -12.91 1.76
C ASN A 15 9.08 -11.70 2.27
N LEU A 16 7.97 -11.35 1.62
CA LEU A 16 7.10 -10.27 2.07
C LEU A 16 6.46 -10.61 3.42
N TRP A 17 5.97 -11.83 3.61
CA TRP A 17 5.39 -12.27 4.87
C TRP A 17 6.36 -12.10 6.03
N LEU A 18 7.58 -12.65 5.89
CA LEU A 18 8.61 -12.56 6.93
C LEU A 18 9.03 -11.10 7.18
N SER A 19 9.28 -10.34 6.11
CA SER A 19 9.68 -8.92 6.20
C SER A 19 8.62 -8.08 6.93
N MET A 20 7.35 -8.22 6.52
CA MET A 20 6.23 -7.49 7.13
C MET A 20 6.00 -7.91 8.59
N ARG A 21 6.10 -9.21 8.92
CA ARG A 21 5.99 -9.68 10.31
C ARG A 21 7.10 -9.12 11.19
N ASN A 22 8.34 -9.18 10.73
CA ASN A 22 9.49 -8.66 11.46
C ASN A 22 9.37 -7.16 11.69
N ASP A 23 8.85 -6.42 10.71
CA ASP A 23 8.60 -4.99 10.86
C ASP A 23 7.47 -4.71 11.87
N LEU A 24 6.36 -5.42 11.79
CA LEU A 24 5.24 -5.28 12.73
C LEU A 24 5.65 -5.56 14.18
N ALA A 25 6.51 -6.57 14.39
CA ALA A 25 7.01 -6.95 15.70
C ALA A 25 7.79 -5.84 16.41
N ARG A 26 8.36 -4.86 15.67
CA ARG A 26 9.01 -3.67 16.25
C ARG A 26 8.04 -2.78 17.02
N TYR A 27 6.76 -2.79 16.64
CA TYR A 27 5.71 -1.94 17.24
C TYR A 27 4.76 -2.73 18.13
N VAL A 28 4.63 -4.04 17.92
CA VAL A 28 3.77 -4.93 18.70
C VAL A 28 4.55 -6.21 19.05
N PRO A 29 5.50 -6.15 20.01
CA PRO A 29 6.43 -7.26 20.28
C PRO A 29 5.75 -8.58 20.66
N ARG A 30 4.56 -8.52 21.29
CA ARG A 30 3.74 -9.71 21.62
C ARG A 30 3.34 -10.59 20.42
N LEU A 31 3.58 -10.14 19.18
CA LEU A 31 3.30 -10.92 17.98
C LEU A 31 4.46 -11.79 17.52
N LEU A 32 5.64 -11.68 18.15
CA LEU A 32 6.82 -12.48 17.82
C LEU A 32 6.50 -13.98 17.86
N ASP A 33 5.76 -14.40 18.89
CA ASP A 33 5.44 -15.81 19.13
C ASP A 33 4.13 -16.27 18.46
N THR A 34 3.48 -15.41 17.68
CA THR A 34 2.22 -15.73 16.98
C THR A 34 2.49 -16.04 15.51
N ASN A 35 1.56 -16.66 14.78
CA ASN A 35 1.63 -16.75 13.31
C ASN A 35 0.76 -15.68 12.61
N LEU A 36 0.64 -14.50 13.22
CA LEU A 36 -0.29 -13.47 12.77
C LEU A 36 0.42 -12.29 12.10
N LEU A 37 -0.23 -11.74 11.08
CA LEU A 37 0.13 -10.49 10.44
C LEU A 37 -1.08 -9.55 10.43
N MET A 38 -0.86 -8.27 10.72
CA MET A 38 -1.91 -7.26 10.62
C MET A 38 -2.10 -6.83 9.16
N CYS A 39 -3.27 -6.98 8.56
CA CYS A 39 -3.51 -6.40 7.24
C CYS A 39 -3.41 -4.86 7.30
N CYS A 40 -2.56 -4.25 6.47
CA CYS A 40 -2.28 -2.81 6.56
C CYS A 40 -3.51 -1.92 6.27
N THR A 41 -4.51 -2.42 5.55
CA THR A 41 -5.74 -1.67 5.25
C THR A 41 -6.82 -1.89 6.30
N CYS A 42 -7.29 -3.12 6.49
CA CYS A 42 -8.37 -3.41 7.46
C CYS A 42 -7.92 -3.49 8.93
N GLY A 43 -6.62 -3.65 9.20
CA GLY A 43 -6.09 -3.78 10.57
C GLY A 43 -6.37 -5.12 11.26
N ARG A 44 -6.95 -6.11 10.56
CA ARG A 44 -7.19 -7.44 11.13
C ARG A 44 -5.89 -8.25 11.22
N PHE A 45 -5.67 -8.93 12.34
CA PHE A 45 -4.62 -9.92 12.50
C PHE A 45 -5.09 -11.26 11.92
N LEU A 46 -4.35 -11.79 10.95
CA LEU A 46 -4.72 -12.98 10.21
C LEU A 46 -3.49 -13.86 9.99
N GLU A 47 -3.72 -15.16 9.79
CA GLU A 47 -2.69 -16.14 9.47
C GLU A 47 -2.23 -16.03 8.00
N ARG A 48 -1.13 -16.70 7.67
CA ARG A 48 -0.42 -16.58 6.38
C ARG A 48 -1.30 -16.92 5.19
N GLU A 49 -2.08 -17.98 5.29
CA GLU A 49 -3.01 -18.47 4.29
C GLU A 49 -4.12 -17.47 3.95
N HIS A 50 -4.29 -16.41 4.74
CA HIS A 50 -5.29 -15.37 4.52
C HIS A 50 -4.73 -14.13 3.81
N PHE A 51 -3.49 -14.18 3.32
CA PHE A 51 -2.87 -13.12 2.53
C PHE A 51 -2.53 -13.62 1.12
N ASP A 52 -2.63 -12.71 0.16
CA ASP A 52 -2.15 -12.90 -1.20
C ASP A 52 -1.21 -11.77 -1.60
N LEU A 53 -0.36 -12.05 -2.58
CA LEU A 53 0.48 -11.07 -3.25
C LEU A 53 -0.41 -10.02 -3.93
N GLU A 54 -0.13 -8.76 -3.64
CA GLU A 54 -0.78 -7.60 -4.26
C GLU A 54 0.23 -6.84 -5.12
N HIS A 55 -0.10 -6.60 -6.38
CA HIS A 55 0.64 -5.72 -7.28
C HIS A 55 0.12 -4.29 -7.10
N LEU A 56 0.95 -3.40 -6.54
CA LEU A 56 0.50 -2.04 -6.21
C LEU A 56 0.03 -1.31 -7.47
N ILE A 57 0.85 -1.30 -8.52
CA ILE A 57 0.41 -0.99 -9.87
C ILE A 57 -0.17 -2.28 -10.48
N PRO A 58 -1.45 -2.30 -10.90
CA PRO A 58 -2.12 -3.50 -11.38
C PRO A 58 -1.40 -4.12 -12.57
N GLN A 59 -1.40 -5.45 -12.65
CA GLN A 59 -0.74 -6.17 -13.75
C GLN A 59 -1.30 -5.76 -15.12
N GLN A 60 -2.57 -5.40 -15.20
CA GLN A 60 -3.22 -4.91 -16.41
C GLN A 60 -2.57 -3.62 -16.93
N ALA A 61 -2.04 -2.78 -16.03
CA ALA A 61 -1.27 -1.59 -16.41
C ALA A 61 0.15 -1.96 -16.83
N VAL A 62 0.83 -2.81 -16.05
CA VAL A 62 2.22 -3.23 -16.31
C VAL A 62 2.38 -4.02 -17.63
N LYS A 63 1.31 -4.68 -18.08
CA LYS A 63 1.23 -5.33 -19.40
C LYS A 63 1.21 -4.35 -20.57
N LEU A 64 0.81 -3.09 -20.33
CA LEU A 64 0.76 -2.02 -21.33
C LEU A 64 2.04 -1.16 -21.33
N ASP A 65 2.99 -1.44 -20.44
CA ASP A 65 4.29 -0.77 -20.45
C ASP A 65 5.03 -1.03 -21.80
N PRO A 66 5.95 -0.14 -22.23
CA PRO A 66 6.67 -0.28 -23.49
C PRO A 66 7.37 -1.64 -23.64
N LEU A 67 7.41 -2.17 -24.87
CA LEU A 67 7.89 -3.53 -25.15
C LEU A 67 9.30 -3.77 -24.60
N HIS A 68 10.22 -2.83 -24.85
CA HIS A 68 11.61 -2.90 -24.39
C HIS A 68 11.75 -2.87 -22.87
N VAL A 69 10.84 -2.20 -22.15
CA VAL A 69 10.78 -2.24 -20.68
C VAL A 69 10.28 -3.61 -20.20
N ARG A 70 9.27 -4.17 -20.87
CA ARG A 70 8.71 -5.48 -20.53
C ARG A 70 9.70 -6.63 -20.75
N GLN A 71 10.56 -6.50 -21.74
CA GLN A 71 11.60 -7.49 -22.08
C GLN A 71 12.89 -7.32 -21.27
N ASN A 72 13.05 -6.23 -20.51
CA ASN A 72 14.24 -6.01 -19.70
C ASN A 72 14.24 -6.93 -18.45
N PRO A 73 15.20 -7.87 -18.32
CA PRO A 73 15.27 -8.79 -17.19
C PRO A 73 15.57 -8.08 -15.85
N SER A 74 16.12 -6.86 -15.88
CA SER A 74 16.41 -6.06 -14.68
C SER A 74 15.16 -5.42 -14.07
N THR A 75 14.07 -5.32 -14.84
CA THR A 75 12.80 -4.72 -14.40
C THR A 75 11.63 -5.69 -14.63
N PRO A 76 11.63 -6.86 -13.97
CA PRO A 76 10.55 -7.83 -14.10
C PRO A 76 9.23 -7.25 -13.58
N THR A 77 8.10 -7.87 -13.94
CA THR A 77 6.74 -7.41 -13.59
C THR A 77 6.59 -7.04 -12.13
N ASN A 78 7.07 -7.88 -11.21
CA ASN A 78 6.97 -7.66 -9.76
C ASN A 78 7.80 -6.45 -9.29
N VAL A 79 8.89 -6.10 -9.98
CA VAL A 79 9.67 -4.89 -9.66
C VAL A 79 8.91 -3.66 -10.16
N ARG A 80 8.46 -3.68 -11.41
CA ARG A 80 7.75 -2.56 -12.05
C ARG A 80 6.41 -2.24 -11.41
N SER A 81 5.76 -3.22 -10.79
CA SER A 81 4.49 -3.02 -10.11
C SER A 81 4.65 -2.50 -8.68
N GLY A 82 5.77 -2.84 -8.04
CA GLY A 82 5.88 -3.01 -6.59
C GLY A 82 4.90 -4.03 -6.02
N ASN A 83 5.19 -4.53 -4.82
CA ASN A 83 4.39 -5.57 -4.19
C ASN A 83 4.16 -5.33 -2.70
N LEU A 84 3.05 -5.87 -2.21
CA LEU A 84 2.71 -5.95 -0.78
C LEU A 84 1.86 -7.20 -0.54
N LEU A 85 1.57 -7.55 0.72
CA LEU A 85 0.54 -8.52 1.06
C LEU A 85 -0.75 -7.81 1.49
N LEU A 86 -1.87 -8.18 0.88
CA LEU A 86 -3.21 -7.79 1.32
C LEU A 86 -4.03 -9.02 1.68
N CYS A 87 -4.93 -8.89 2.67
CA CYS A 87 -5.73 -10.02 3.09
C CYS A 87 -6.77 -10.40 2.02
N LYS A 88 -7.07 -11.70 1.92
CA LYS A 88 -8.15 -12.25 1.10
C LYS A 88 -9.35 -12.74 1.90
N LYS A 89 -9.25 -12.79 3.24
CA LYS A 89 -10.36 -13.20 4.12
C LYS A 89 -11.56 -12.26 3.98
N PRO A 90 -12.80 -12.76 3.83
CA PRO A 90 -13.99 -11.93 3.63
C PRO A 90 -14.11 -10.77 4.63
N LEU A 91 -14.52 -9.60 4.16
CA LEU A 91 -14.70 -8.40 5.00
C LEU A 91 -16.08 -8.42 5.66
N ARG A 92 -16.11 -8.27 6.99
CA ARG A 92 -17.34 -8.18 7.78
C ARG A 92 -17.36 -6.85 8.54
N TYR A 93 -18.52 -6.22 8.61
CA TYR A 93 -18.75 -5.00 9.36
C TYR A 93 -20.00 -5.18 10.22
N LYS A 94 -19.83 -5.10 11.55
CA LYS A 94 -20.91 -5.33 12.54
C LYS A 94 -21.69 -6.64 12.30
N GLY A 95 -20.97 -7.74 12.12
CA GLY A 95 -21.54 -9.07 11.84
C GLY A 95 -21.97 -9.30 10.39
N SER A 96 -22.37 -8.24 9.67
CA SER A 96 -22.79 -8.32 8.27
C SER A 96 -21.61 -8.43 7.31
N LEU A 97 -21.78 -9.21 6.24
CA LEU A 97 -20.79 -9.34 5.18
C LEU A 97 -20.72 -8.02 4.39
N LEU A 98 -19.61 -7.30 4.50
CA LEU A 98 -19.35 -6.08 3.73
C LEU A 98 -18.91 -6.43 2.30
N HIS A 99 -18.05 -7.45 2.18
CA HIS A 99 -17.53 -7.91 0.90
C HIS A 99 -17.15 -9.39 0.97
N LYS A 100 -17.50 -10.15 -0.07
CA LYS A 100 -17.26 -11.61 -0.13
C LYS A 100 -15.78 -12.00 -0.04
N ASN A 101 -14.89 -11.07 -0.38
CA ASN A 101 -13.45 -11.26 -0.38
C ASN A 101 -12.75 -10.21 0.53
N GLY A 102 -11.46 -10.37 0.75
CA GLY A 102 -10.64 -9.45 1.52
C GLY A 102 -10.24 -8.15 0.82
N CYS A 103 -9.30 -7.44 1.43
CA CYS A 103 -8.80 -6.15 0.95
C CYS A 103 -8.10 -6.22 -0.41
N ASN A 104 -7.48 -7.35 -0.75
CA ASN A 104 -6.86 -7.56 -2.07
C ASN A 104 -7.93 -7.40 -3.18
N SER A 105 -9.01 -8.19 -3.12
CA SER A 105 -10.11 -8.06 -4.09
C SER A 105 -10.86 -6.74 -4.00
N TRP A 106 -10.96 -6.13 -2.82
CA TRP A 106 -11.56 -4.79 -2.69
C TRP A 106 -10.76 -3.74 -3.49
N LYS A 107 -9.43 -3.76 -3.38
CA LYS A 107 -8.56 -2.91 -4.21
C LYS A 107 -8.79 -3.19 -5.69
N GLY A 108 -8.79 -4.47 -6.08
CA GLY A 108 -9.06 -4.90 -7.46
C GLY A 108 -10.35 -4.33 -8.04
N LYS A 109 -11.43 -4.33 -7.24
CA LYS A 109 -12.73 -3.82 -7.65
C LYS A 109 -12.80 -2.30 -7.76
N HIS A 110 -12.21 -1.58 -6.80
CA HIS A 110 -12.45 -0.14 -6.65
C HIS A 110 -11.32 0.76 -7.17
N PHE A 111 -10.07 0.28 -7.19
CA PHE A 111 -8.90 1.13 -7.43
C PHE A 111 -8.06 0.71 -8.65
N ASP A 112 -8.08 -0.56 -9.05
CA ASP A 112 -7.21 -1.02 -10.15
C ASP A 112 -7.49 -0.33 -11.48
N ARG A 113 -8.76 -0.09 -11.81
CA ARG A 113 -9.10 0.60 -13.06
C ARG A 113 -8.59 2.05 -13.07
N PRO A 114 -8.90 2.91 -12.07
CA PRO A 114 -8.34 4.26 -12.03
C PRO A 114 -6.80 4.27 -11.97
N ILE A 115 -6.17 3.36 -11.23
CA ILE A 115 -4.70 3.26 -11.18
C ILE A 115 -4.14 2.93 -12.56
N ARG A 116 -4.76 1.98 -13.27
CA ARG A 116 -4.36 1.65 -14.65
C ARG A 116 -4.47 2.86 -15.56
N GLU A 117 -5.58 3.59 -15.51
CA GLU A 117 -5.80 4.79 -16.33
C GLU A 117 -4.75 5.89 -16.04
N MET A 118 -4.33 6.05 -14.78
CA MET A 118 -3.23 6.97 -14.42
C MET A 118 -1.87 6.49 -14.92
N ALA A 119 -1.55 5.21 -14.72
CA ALA A 119 -0.28 4.61 -15.10
C ALA A 119 -0.09 4.54 -16.62
N THR A 120 -1.16 4.53 -17.41
CA THR A 120 -1.12 4.60 -18.89
C THR A 120 -1.34 6.02 -19.43
N GLY A 121 -1.40 7.03 -18.57
CA GLY A 121 -1.60 8.44 -18.93
C GLY A 121 -3.00 8.79 -19.48
N ALA A 122 -3.90 7.81 -19.60
CA ALA A 122 -5.27 8.04 -20.07
C ALA A 122 -6.06 8.99 -19.16
N ALA A 123 -5.76 8.95 -17.86
CA ALA A 123 -6.33 9.80 -16.81
C ALA A 123 -6.14 11.31 -17.04
N PHE A 124 -5.05 11.72 -17.68
CA PHE A 124 -4.62 13.13 -17.75
C PHE A 124 -5.08 13.85 -19.01
N ARG A 125 -5.97 13.22 -19.79
CA ARG A 125 -6.63 13.86 -20.95
C ARG A 125 -7.79 14.79 -20.55
N GLY A 126 -8.12 14.85 -19.27
CA GLY A 126 -9.20 15.68 -18.72
C GLY A 126 -9.01 15.92 -17.22
N ARG A 127 -10.03 16.49 -16.56
CA ARG A 127 -10.01 16.68 -15.11
C ARG A 127 -10.11 15.34 -14.39
N PRO A 128 -9.22 15.02 -13.44
CA PRO A 128 -9.31 13.77 -12.68
C PRO A 128 -10.60 13.73 -11.86
N SER A 129 -11.29 12.60 -11.88
CA SER A 129 -12.48 12.36 -11.08
C SER A 129 -12.13 12.09 -9.61
N GLU A 130 -13.08 12.28 -8.68
CA GLU A 130 -12.86 11.95 -7.28
C GLU A 130 -12.39 10.50 -7.04
N PRO A 131 -12.99 9.46 -7.67
CA PRO A 131 -12.49 8.09 -7.54
C PRO A 131 -11.03 7.92 -7.99
N MET A 132 -10.57 8.72 -8.96
CA MET A 132 -9.20 8.70 -9.43
C MET A 132 -8.24 9.33 -8.41
N ILE A 133 -8.62 10.46 -7.81
CA ILE A 133 -7.87 11.08 -6.71
C ILE A 133 -7.79 10.11 -5.51
N ILE A 134 -8.91 9.49 -5.15
CA ILE A 134 -8.97 8.49 -4.08
C ILE A 134 -8.05 7.30 -4.39
N ALA A 135 -8.11 6.78 -5.62
CA ALA A 135 -7.24 5.67 -6.03
C ALA A 135 -5.75 6.06 -5.99
N ALA A 136 -5.40 7.30 -6.35
CA ALA A 136 -4.03 7.82 -6.24
C ALA A 136 -3.57 7.89 -4.77
N LEU A 137 -4.42 8.41 -3.88
CA LEU A 137 -4.18 8.46 -2.43
C LEU A 137 -3.95 7.06 -1.85
N ILE A 138 -4.82 6.11 -2.20
CA ILE A 138 -4.69 4.73 -1.74
C ILE A 138 -3.43 4.06 -2.28
N LEU A 139 -3.10 4.26 -3.56
CA LEU A 139 -1.88 3.71 -4.13
C LEU A 139 -0.64 4.30 -3.44
N ALA A 140 -0.61 5.61 -3.22
CA ALA A 140 0.49 6.27 -2.53
C ALA A 140 0.63 5.79 -1.09
N TYR A 141 -0.48 5.64 -0.37
CA TYR A 141 -0.49 5.02 0.97
C TYR A 141 0.13 3.61 0.95
N LEU A 142 -0.32 2.74 0.05
CA LEU A 142 0.20 1.37 -0.03
C LEU A 142 1.67 1.33 -0.47
N ALA A 143 2.10 2.24 -1.33
CA ALA A 143 3.50 2.42 -1.71
C ALA A 143 4.36 2.88 -0.53
N MET A 144 3.84 3.78 0.31
CA MET A 144 4.52 4.17 1.54
C MET A 144 4.61 3.00 2.51
N VAL A 145 3.56 2.20 2.66
CA VAL A 145 3.59 0.97 3.50
C VAL A 145 4.61 -0.04 2.95
N SER A 146 4.69 -0.25 1.64
CA SER A 146 5.67 -1.19 1.07
C SER A 146 7.11 -0.73 1.24
N LYS A 147 7.35 0.59 1.31
CA LYS A 147 8.69 1.17 1.52
C LYS A 147 9.10 1.30 3.00
N PHE A 148 8.17 1.75 3.85
CA PHE A 148 8.45 2.17 5.23
C PHE A 148 7.76 1.29 6.28
N GLY A 149 7.01 0.26 5.86
CA GLY A 149 6.42 -0.72 6.75
C GLY A 149 5.22 -0.23 7.57
N TYR A 150 5.00 -0.92 8.68
CA TYR A 150 3.88 -0.71 9.60
C TYR A 150 3.92 0.61 10.33
N GLN A 151 5.06 1.31 10.36
CA GLN A 151 5.09 2.69 10.84
C GLN A 151 4.01 3.53 10.16
N ILE A 152 3.91 3.45 8.83
CA ILE A 152 2.91 4.19 8.05
C ILE A 152 1.51 3.77 8.44
N THR A 153 1.26 2.46 8.56
CA THR A 153 -0.04 1.92 8.93
C THR A 153 -0.52 2.37 10.32
N LEU A 154 0.40 2.51 11.27
CA LEU A 154 0.12 2.80 12.67
C LEU A 154 0.07 4.30 12.99
N LEU A 155 0.50 5.16 12.06
CA LEU A 155 0.39 6.62 12.21
C LEU A 155 -1.07 7.10 12.10
N PRO A 156 -1.43 8.23 12.73
CA PRO A 156 -2.75 8.87 12.55
C PRO A 156 -3.13 9.09 11.07
N SER A 157 -2.18 9.56 10.26
CA SER A 157 -2.34 9.68 8.80
C SER A 157 -2.61 8.34 8.12
N GLY A 158 -1.98 7.25 8.59
CA GLY A 158 -2.27 5.90 8.11
C GLY A 158 -3.68 5.44 8.41
N LEU A 159 -4.22 5.76 9.59
CA LEU A 159 -5.62 5.47 9.92
C LEU A 159 -6.59 6.19 9.00
N MET A 160 -6.36 7.49 8.77
CA MET A 160 -7.17 8.28 7.83
C MET A 160 -7.19 7.64 6.43
N MET A 161 -6.05 7.16 5.93
CA MET A 161 -5.99 6.48 4.64
C MET A 161 -6.70 5.12 4.64
N ARG A 162 -6.66 4.39 5.76
CA ARG A 162 -7.41 3.13 5.93
C ARG A 162 -8.92 3.37 5.91
N GLU A 163 -9.40 4.46 6.51
CA GLU A 163 -10.81 4.85 6.44
C GLU A 163 -11.20 5.26 5.02
N GLN A 164 -10.34 6.01 4.33
CA GLN A 164 -10.53 6.36 2.91
C GLN A 164 -10.58 5.11 2.00
N PHE A 165 -9.80 4.06 2.30
CA PHE A 165 -9.78 2.81 1.53
C PHE A 165 -11.15 2.14 1.43
N PHE A 166 -11.97 2.26 2.48
CA PHE A 166 -13.34 1.72 2.50
C PHE A 166 -14.41 2.74 2.09
N ASN A 167 -14.01 3.94 1.65
CA ASN A 167 -14.89 4.96 1.09
C ASN A 167 -14.47 5.36 -0.34
N PRO A 168 -14.56 4.46 -1.33
CA PRO A 168 -13.98 4.66 -2.65
C PRO A 168 -14.66 5.73 -3.51
N HIS A 169 -15.80 6.26 -3.06
CA HIS A 169 -16.66 7.15 -3.84
C HIS A 169 -16.73 8.58 -3.30
N LYS A 170 -16.10 8.85 -2.16
CA LYS A 170 -16.13 10.17 -1.53
C LYS A 170 -14.86 10.41 -0.75
N ILE A 171 -14.26 11.57 -0.96
CA ILE A 171 -13.10 12.01 -0.18
C ILE A 171 -13.57 12.32 1.25
N GLN A 172 -12.89 11.73 2.24
CA GLN A 172 -13.13 11.96 3.65
C GLN A 172 -12.81 13.42 4.01
N LYS A 173 -13.61 14.01 4.89
CA LYS A 173 -13.50 15.43 5.25
C LYS A 173 -12.14 15.80 5.86
N ASP A 174 -11.51 14.84 6.53
CA ASP A 174 -10.25 15.05 7.24
C ASP A 174 -9.03 15.01 6.31
N ILE A 175 -9.22 14.68 5.02
CA ILE A 175 -8.14 14.69 4.03
C ILE A 175 -7.90 16.13 3.56
N PRO A 176 -6.70 16.69 3.80
CA PRO A 176 -6.38 18.06 3.42
C PRO A 176 -6.56 18.30 1.92
N LEU A 177 -7.05 19.49 1.56
CA LEU A 177 -7.29 19.86 0.15
C LEU A 177 -6.03 19.70 -0.73
N ARG A 178 -4.85 20.02 -0.17
CA ARG A 178 -3.56 19.85 -0.85
C ARG A 178 -3.26 18.40 -1.26
N SER A 179 -3.80 17.43 -0.53
CA SER A 179 -3.66 15.99 -0.82
C SER A 179 -4.62 15.52 -1.92
N GLN A 180 -5.61 16.34 -2.26
CA GLN A 180 -6.60 16.04 -3.29
C GLN A 180 -6.12 16.47 -4.69
N MET A 181 -4.93 17.06 -4.78
CA MET A 181 -4.31 17.48 -6.03
C MET A 181 -3.48 16.33 -6.61
N LEU A 182 -3.72 16.04 -7.89
CA LEU A 182 -2.97 15.07 -8.67
C LEU A 182 -2.28 15.81 -9.82
N LEU A 183 -0.96 15.74 -9.88
CA LEU A 183 -0.17 16.34 -10.95
C LEU A 183 0.31 15.21 -11.88
N GLY A 184 -0.19 15.23 -13.11
CA GLY A 184 0.24 14.33 -14.17
C GLY A 184 1.47 14.88 -14.90
N GLY A 185 2.39 13.99 -15.23
CA GLY A 185 3.53 14.23 -16.11
C GLY A 185 3.45 13.36 -17.37
N GLN A 186 4.45 13.52 -18.23
CA GLN A 186 4.59 12.68 -19.42
C GLN A 186 4.92 11.23 -19.03
N LEU A 187 4.37 10.28 -19.78
CA LEU A 187 4.75 8.87 -19.65
C LEU A 187 6.22 8.72 -20.01
N THR A 188 7.01 8.21 -19.06
CA THR A 188 8.38 7.82 -19.36
C THR A 188 8.36 6.65 -20.35
N THR A 189 9.08 6.77 -21.46
CA THR A 189 9.27 5.70 -22.45
C THR A 189 10.69 5.19 -22.47
N ASP A 190 11.62 5.90 -21.83
CA ASP A 190 13.03 5.55 -21.73
C ASP A 190 13.23 4.31 -20.84
N VAL A 191 13.89 3.27 -21.37
CA VAL A 191 14.21 2.02 -20.67
C VAL A 191 15.11 2.26 -19.46
N SER A 192 16.01 3.25 -19.59
CA SER A 192 17.02 3.56 -18.58
C SER A 192 16.44 4.37 -17.41
N SER A 193 15.19 4.83 -17.55
CA SER A 193 14.50 5.59 -16.51
C SER A 193 14.43 4.78 -15.21
N PRO A 194 14.92 5.32 -14.07
CA PRO A 194 14.91 4.63 -12.79
C PRO A 194 13.48 4.31 -12.32
N GLY A 195 12.48 5.02 -12.85
CA GLY A 195 11.06 4.77 -12.54
C GLY A 195 10.57 3.36 -12.87
N TRP A 196 11.27 2.60 -13.73
CA TRP A 196 10.92 1.20 -13.98
C TRP A 196 11.41 0.25 -12.90
N ALA A 197 12.60 0.49 -12.34
CA ALA A 197 13.15 -0.30 -11.24
C ALA A 197 12.58 0.13 -9.88
N THR A 198 12.31 1.42 -9.73
CA THR A 198 11.73 2.03 -8.53
C THR A 198 10.48 2.82 -8.91
N PRO A 199 9.32 2.17 -9.04
CA PRO A 199 8.07 2.81 -9.49
C PRO A 199 7.52 3.86 -8.52
N PHE A 200 8.05 3.91 -7.29
CA PHE A 200 7.66 4.85 -6.25
C PHE A 200 8.87 5.58 -5.70
N SER A 201 8.77 6.91 -5.60
CA SER A 201 9.75 7.75 -4.91
C SER A 201 9.05 8.68 -3.91
N PHE A 202 9.78 9.04 -2.86
CA PHE A 202 9.23 9.73 -1.70
C PHE A 202 10.13 10.92 -1.33
N SER A 203 9.54 12.11 -1.26
CA SER A 203 10.18 13.30 -0.71
C SER A 203 9.33 13.86 0.43
N PHE A 204 9.97 14.31 1.50
CA PHE A 204 9.29 14.70 2.74
C PHE A 204 9.53 16.18 3.00
N ASP A 205 8.45 16.92 3.18
CA ASP A 205 8.49 18.37 3.39
C ASP A 205 7.28 18.83 4.23
N GLY A 206 7.52 19.60 5.29
CA GLY A 206 6.46 20.31 6.01
C GLY A 206 5.26 19.49 6.50
N GLY A 207 5.46 18.21 6.89
CA GLY A 207 4.36 17.33 7.31
C GLY A 207 3.57 16.70 6.16
N ASP A 208 4.09 16.77 4.93
CA ASP A 208 3.62 16.01 3.78
C ASP A 208 4.71 15.07 3.27
N CYS A 209 4.29 14.00 2.62
CA CYS A 209 5.13 13.19 1.75
C CYS A 209 4.67 13.40 0.31
N LEU A 210 5.53 13.97 -0.53
CA LEU A 210 5.35 13.98 -1.95
C LEU A 210 5.68 12.58 -2.49
N VAL A 211 4.67 11.91 -3.04
CA VAL A 211 4.78 10.56 -3.58
C VAL A 211 4.74 10.62 -5.09
N SER A 212 5.86 10.30 -5.74
CA SER A 212 5.92 10.17 -7.20
C SER A 212 5.71 8.73 -7.59
N ILE A 213 4.80 8.50 -8.52
CA ILE A 213 4.40 7.20 -9.02
C ILE A 213 4.50 7.24 -10.53
N ARG A 214 5.63 6.75 -11.06
CA ARG A 214 5.97 6.83 -12.49
C ARG A 214 5.72 8.25 -13.06
N ASN A 215 4.61 8.43 -13.76
CA ASN A 215 4.23 9.62 -14.51
C ASN A 215 3.27 10.55 -13.76
N PHE A 216 3.02 10.36 -12.47
CA PHE A 216 2.21 11.30 -11.70
C PHE A 216 2.71 11.44 -10.26
N ILE A 217 2.29 12.52 -9.62
CA ILE A 217 2.73 12.88 -8.28
C ILE A 217 1.56 13.46 -7.49
N LEU A 218 1.53 13.15 -6.19
CA LEU A 218 0.55 13.67 -5.25
C LEU A 218 1.17 13.90 -3.88
N ARG A 219 0.50 14.71 -3.06
CA ARG A 219 0.89 14.94 -1.66
C ARG A 219 0.10 14.04 -0.72
N MET A 220 0.80 13.18 -0.01
CA MET A 220 0.24 12.38 1.08
C MET A 220 0.38 13.13 2.40
N PRO A 221 -0.70 13.30 3.18
CA PRO A 221 -0.58 13.88 4.50
C PRO A 221 0.18 12.88 5.38
N ILE A 222 1.19 13.36 6.12
CA ILE A 222 1.87 12.54 7.12
C ILE A 222 1.83 13.22 8.48
N SER A 223 1.46 12.45 9.50
CA SER A 223 1.51 12.93 10.87
C SER A 223 2.93 12.99 11.43
N ARG A 224 3.89 12.31 10.77
CA ARG A 224 5.30 12.25 11.14
C ARG A 224 6.14 11.70 9.98
N ASP A 225 7.37 12.18 9.83
CA ASP A 225 8.34 11.58 8.90
C ASP A 225 8.67 10.13 9.32
N PRO A 226 8.42 9.13 8.46
CA PRO A 226 8.68 7.73 8.76
C PRO A 226 10.17 7.37 8.86
N ARG A 227 11.07 8.22 8.34
CA ARG A 227 12.53 8.02 8.40
C ARG A 227 13.08 8.38 9.79
N MET A 228 12.34 9.15 10.57
CA MET A 228 12.72 9.50 11.92
C MET A 228 12.46 8.34 12.89
N PRO A 229 13.41 7.97 13.75
CA PRO A 229 13.24 6.90 14.73
C PRO A 229 12.04 7.18 15.63
N VAL A 230 11.05 6.29 15.65
CA VAL A 230 9.97 6.36 16.64
C VAL A 230 10.58 6.04 17.99
N ALA A 231 10.44 6.93 18.98
CA ALA A 231 10.71 6.57 20.37
C ALA A 231 9.84 5.34 20.67
N GLN A 232 10.48 4.19 20.85
CA GLN A 232 9.82 2.88 21.00
C GLN A 232 8.85 2.86 22.20
N ASN A 233 9.03 3.82 23.11
CA ASN A 233 8.15 4.14 24.21
C ASN A 233 7.25 5.34 23.82
N ILE A 234 6.26 5.13 22.95
CA ILE A 234 5.16 6.10 22.91
C ILE A 234 4.45 5.97 24.28
N PRO A 235 4.42 7.02 25.12
CA PRO A 235 3.69 6.98 26.38
C PRO A 235 2.25 6.60 26.09
N ILE A 236 1.74 5.66 26.88
CA ILE A 236 0.36 5.16 26.88
C ILE A 236 -0.58 6.31 26.53
N VAL A 237 -1.15 6.25 25.32
CA VAL A 237 -2.16 7.21 24.87
C VAL A 237 -3.24 7.29 25.95
N PRO A 238 -3.53 8.48 26.53
CA PRO A 238 -4.58 8.63 27.54
C PRO A 238 -5.89 8.03 27.02
N LYS A 239 -6.61 7.29 27.86
CA LYS A 239 -7.79 6.47 27.48
C LYS A 239 -8.80 7.20 26.56
N ARG A 240 -8.94 8.52 26.71
CA ARG A 240 -9.88 9.37 25.95
C ARG A 240 -9.45 9.73 24.51
N PHE A 241 -8.17 9.61 24.17
CA PHE A 241 -7.63 9.92 22.84
C PHE A 241 -7.19 8.69 22.05
N LYS A 242 -7.41 7.49 22.60
CA LYS A 242 -7.29 6.26 21.84
C LYS A 242 -8.43 6.23 20.83
N LEU A 243 -8.11 6.48 19.56
CA LEU A 243 -8.74 5.71 18.48
C LEU A 243 -8.47 4.24 18.83
N ARG A 244 -9.40 3.61 19.54
CA ARG A 244 -9.44 2.17 19.67
C ARG A 244 -10.15 1.66 18.41
N PRO A 245 -9.46 1.04 17.44
CA PRO A 245 -10.00 -0.21 16.95
C PRO A 245 -10.35 -1.03 18.18
N ASP A 246 -11.57 -1.52 18.27
CA ASP A 246 -11.91 -2.46 19.33
C ASP A 246 -11.01 -3.70 19.18
N PHE A 247 -10.02 -3.83 20.07
CA PHE A 247 -9.08 -4.95 20.12
C PHE A 247 -9.58 -6.07 21.04
N THR A 248 -10.75 -5.87 21.62
CA THR A 248 -11.55 -6.87 22.32
C THR A 248 -12.67 -7.26 21.36
N THR A 249 -12.35 -8.12 20.40
CA THR A 249 -13.34 -8.85 19.57
C THR A 249 -14.36 -8.00 18.79
N VAL A 250 -14.16 -7.90 17.47
CA VAL A 250 -15.29 -8.08 16.52
C VAL A 250 -15.39 -9.57 16.12
N PHE A 251 -15.01 -10.44 17.05
CA PHE A 251 -14.98 -11.91 16.93
C PHE A 251 -15.50 -12.52 18.24
N THR A 252 -16.79 -12.36 18.47
CA THR A 252 -17.63 -13.41 19.03
C THR A 252 -18.67 -13.72 17.98
#